data_AF-A0A969V5U9-F1
#
_entry.id   AF-A0A969V5U9-F1
#
_cell.length_a   1.000
_cell.length_b   1.000
_cell.length_c   1.000
_cell.angle_alpha   90.00
_cell.angle_beta   90.00
_cell.angle_gamma   90.00
#
_symmetry.space_group_name_H-M   'P 1'
#
loop_
_entity.id
_entity.type
_entity.pdbx_description
1 polymer ?
#
loop_
_entity_poly.entity_id
_entity_poly.type
_entity_poly.pdbx_seq_one_letter_code
_entity_poly.pdbx_strand_id
1 'polypeptide(L)' 'MTGHTRRLFAAELAHSYFNSSSRKTERVLGVSRDMVDLGLHELRTGIRCLENFSQRGNKKKKIDSQI' A
#
# COMPACT_ATOMS: atom_id res chain seq x y z
N MET A 1 10.99 -5.20 7.22
CA MET A 1 9.52 -5.32 7.12
C MET A 1 9.13 -5.59 5.67
N THR A 2 8.25 -6.56 5.42
CA THR A 2 7.63 -6.78 4.11
C THR A 2 6.58 -5.69 3.81
N GLY A 3 6.15 -5.57 2.55
CA GLY A 3 5.16 -4.56 2.12
C GLY A 3 3.85 -4.64 2.91
N HIS A 4 3.32 -5.86 3.07
CA HIS A 4 2.10 -6.10 3.86
C HIS A 4 2.25 -5.73 5.34
N THR A 5 3.32 -6.16 6.03
CA THR A 5 3.50 -5.85 7.46
C THR A 5 3.61 -4.35 7.70
N ARG A 6 4.29 -3.62 6.78
CA ARG A 6 4.38 -2.16 6.87
C ARG A 6 3.02 -1.48 6.70
N ARG A 7 2.19 -1.97 5.77
CA ARG A 7 0.83 -1.48 5.54
C ARG A 7 -0.10 -1.75 6.72
N LEU A 8 -0.06 -2.95 7.28
CA LEU A 8 -0.86 -3.34 8.44
C LEU A 8 -0.52 -2.44 9.64
N PHE A 9 0.75 -2.29 9.96
CA PHE A 9 1.20 -1.46 11.08
C PHE A 9 0.79 0.01 10.90
N ALA A 10 0.97 0.56 9.70
CA ALA A 10 0.55 1.94 9.42
C ALA A 10 -0.98 2.12 9.51
N ALA A 11 -1.76 1.10 9.13
CA ALA A 11 -3.21 1.12 9.24
C ALA A 11 -3.68 1.05 10.70
N GLU A 12 -3.05 0.22 11.54
CA GLU A 12 -3.33 0.12 12.97
C GLU A 12 -3.04 1.45 13.69
N LEU A 13 -1.91 2.09 13.36
CA LEU A 13 -1.58 3.43 13.86
C LEU A 13 -2.59 4.47 13.37
N ALA A 14 -2.95 4.44 12.08
CA ALA A 14 -3.95 5.34 11.50
C ALA A 14 -5.31 5.20 12.20
N HIS A 15 -5.73 3.97 12.47
CA HIS A 15 -6.98 3.67 13.16
C HIS A 15 -6.96 4.18 14.61
N SER A 16 -5.89 3.89 15.34
CA SER A 16 -5.79 4.19 16.77
C SER A 16 -5.55 5.67 17.09
N TYR A 17 -4.74 6.37 16.28
CA TYR A 17 -4.26 7.72 16.61
C TYR A 17 -4.73 8.81 15.64
N PHE A 18 -5.19 8.45 14.44
CA PHE A 18 -5.44 9.42 13.36
C PHE A 18 -6.87 9.37 12.80
N ASN A 19 -7.83 8.80 13.54
CA ASN A 19 -9.23 8.62 13.11
C ASN A 19 -9.35 7.93 11.74
N SER A 20 -8.49 6.94 11.48
CA SER A 20 -8.39 6.26 10.18
C SER A 20 -8.14 7.22 9.00
N SER A 21 -7.52 8.38 9.24
CA SER A 21 -7.23 9.38 8.21
C SER A 21 -5.82 9.17 7.65
N SER A 22 -5.74 8.69 6.42
CA SER A 22 -4.49 8.52 5.69
C SER A 22 -3.73 9.83 5.49
N ARG A 23 -4.44 10.93 5.21
CA ARG A 23 -3.84 12.28 5.08
C ARG A 23 -3.19 12.76 6.38
N LYS A 24 -3.83 12.55 7.53
CA LYS A 24 -3.24 12.92 8.83
C LYS A 24 -2.03 12.05 9.14
N THR A 25 -2.14 10.74 8.87
CA THR A 25 -1.07 9.77 9.09
C THR A 25 0.16 10.09 8.24
N GLU A 26 -0.01 10.41 6.95
CA GLU A 26 1.09 10.87 6.08
C GLU A 26 1.74 12.14 6.62
N ARG A 27 0.94 13.16 6.97
CA ARG A 27 1.46 14.43 7.44
C ARG A 27 2.25 14.32 8.75
N VAL A 28 1.82 13.44 9.66
CA VAL A 28 2.42 13.32 11.00
C VAL A 28 3.55 12.29 11.03
N LEU A 29 3.40 11.15 10.35
CA LEU A 29 4.39 10.06 10.38
C LEU A 29 5.33 10.04 9.17
N GLY A 30 5.10 10.87 8.15
CA GLY A 30 5.93 10.91 6.94
C GLY A 30 5.87 9.65 6.09
N VAL A 31 4.77 8.89 6.16
CA VAL A 31 4.54 7.65 5.40
C VAL A 31 3.71 7.91 4.14
N SER A 32 3.87 7.08 3.11
CA SER A 32 3.06 7.17 1.89
C SER A 32 1.56 7.05 2.20
N ARG A 33 0.76 8.02 1.74
CA ARG A 33 -0.69 7.97 1.86
C ARG A 33 -1.32 6.74 1.22
N ASP A 34 -0.90 6.37 0.01
CA ASP A 34 -1.45 5.21 -0.72
C ASP A 34 -1.23 3.90 0.04
N MET A 35 -0.08 3.79 0.70
CA MET A 35 0.24 2.66 1.58
C MET A 35 -0.72 2.57 2.77
N VAL A 36 -1.03 3.71 3.41
CA VAL A 36 -1.96 3.79 4.54
C VAL A 36 -3.40 3.52 4.09
N ASP A 37 -3.83 4.11 2.97
CA ASP A 37 -5.17 3.88 2.41
C ASP A 37 -5.39 2.40 2.09
N LEU A 38 -4.40 1.75 1.45
CA LEU A 38 -4.48 0.32 1.18
C LEU A 38 -4.55 -0.51 2.47
N GLY A 39 -3.70 -0.23 3.45
CA GLY A 39 -3.73 -0.93 4.73
C GLY A 39 -5.06 -0.75 5.50
N LEU A 40 -5.64 0.44 5.47
CA LEU A 40 -6.96 0.71 6.07
C LEU A 40 -8.07 -0.09 5.39
N HIS A 41 -8.02 -0.25 4.06
CA HIS A 41 -8.96 -1.10 3.33
C HIS A 41 -8.79 -2.58 3.65
N GLU A 42 -7.55 -3.06 3.75
CA GLU A 42 -7.26 -4.44 4.18
C GLU A 42 -7.80 -4.69 5.59
N LEU A 43 -7.57 -3.76 6.52
CA LEU A 43 -8.04 -3.86 7.91
C LEU A 43 -9.57 -3.82 8.00
N ARG A 44 -10.23 -2.97 7.21
CA ARG A 44 -11.70 -2.86 7.17
C ARG A 44 -12.38 -4.10 6.57
N THR A 45 -11.77 -4.74 5.59
CA THR A 45 -12.40 -5.85 4.82
C THR A 45 -11.90 -7.23 5.24
N GLY A 46 -10.76 -7.31 5.94
CA GLY A 46 -10.04 -8.56 6.18
C GLY A 46 -9.39 -9.16 4.94
N ILE A 47 -9.46 -8.49 3.78
CA ILE A 47 -8.91 -8.98 2.52
C ILE A 47 -7.50 -8.46 2.34
N ARG A 48 -6.52 -9.37 2.23
CA ARG A 48 -5.11 -9.03 2.01
C ARG A 48 -4.78 -8.85 0.52
N CYS A 49 -4.13 -7.75 0.18
CA CYS A 49 -3.47 -7.55 -1.11
C CYS A 49 -2.26 -8.48 -1.23
N LEU A 50 -2.27 -9.32 -2.27
CA LEU A 50 -1.18 -10.25 -2.58
C LEU A 50 0.04 -9.58 -3.25
N GLU A 51 -0.01 -8.26 -3.50
CA GLU A 51 1.09 -7.51 -4.11
C GLU A 51 1.55 -8.12 -5.45
N ASN A 52 0.65 -8.78 -6.18
CA ASN A 52 0.99 -9.49 -7.40
C ASN A 52 1.07 -8.55 -8.62
N PHE A 53 1.93 -7.54 -8.51
CA PHE A 53 2.09 -6.49 -9.51
C PHE A 53 2.53 -7.05 -10.87
N SER A 54 3.24 -8.18 -10.90
CA SER A 54 3.69 -8.86 -12.13
C SER A 54 2.56 -9.45 -12.98
N GLN A 55 1.42 -9.75 -12.34
CA GLN A 55 0.19 -10.21 -13.01
C GLN A 55 -0.67 -9.05 -13.51
N ARG A 56 -0.33 -7.79 -13.22
CA ARG A 56 -1.05 -6.64 -13.78
C ARG A 56 -0.94 -6.65 -15.30
N GLY A 57 -1.97 -6.11 -15.95
CA GLY A 57 -2.06 -6.00 -17.40
C GLY A 57 -0.98 -5.10 -18.01
N ASN A 58 -1.08 -4.90 -19.33
CA ASN A 58 -0.16 -4.14 -20.18
C ASN A 58 1.32 -4.19 -19.75
N LYS A 59 1.99 -5.27 -20.12
CA LYS A 59 3.43 -5.38 -19.98
C LYS A 59 4.09 -4.51 -21.05
N LYS A 60 5.06 -3.68 -20.66
CA LYS A 60 5.91 -3.00 -21.64
C LYS A 60 6.51 -4.07 -22.56
N LYS A 61 6.29 -3.94 -23.88
CA LYS A 61 7.00 -4.75 -24.86
C LYS A 61 8.49 -4.53 -24.61
N LYS A 62 9.22 -5.61 -24.36
CA LYS A 62 10.68 -5.53 -24.42
C LYS A 62 11.01 -5.20 -25.87
N ILE A 63 11.58 -4.02 -26.09
CA ILE A 63 12.19 -3.70 -27.38
C ILE A 63 13.43 -4.56 -27.40
N ASP A 64 13.43 -5.60 -28.22
CA ASP A 64 14.60 -6.42 -28.43
C ASP A 64 15.59 -5.55 -29.22
N SER A 65 16.52 -4.92 -28.51
CA SER A 65 17.62 -4.18 -29.11
C SER A 65 18.65 -5.19 -29.62
N GLN A 66 18.29 -5.88 -30.69
CA GLN A 66 19.20 -6.62 -31.56
C GLN A 66 19.36 -5.77 -32.83
N ILE A 67 20.32 -4.84 -32.79
CA ILE A 67 20.97 -4.27 -33.98
C ILE A 67 22.46 -4.42 -33.74
#